data_AF-A0A0Q6VEE4-F1
#
_entry.id   AF-A0A0Q6VEE4-F1
#
_cell.length_a   1.000
_cell.length_b   1.000
_cell.length_c   1.000
_cell.angle_alpha   90.00
_cell.angle_beta   90.00
_cell.angle_gamma   90.00
#
_symmetry.space_group_name_H-M   'P 1'
#
loop_
_entity.id
_entity.type
_entity.pdbx_description
1 polymer ?
#
loop_
_entity_poly.entity_id
_entity_poly.type
_entity_poly.pdbx_seq_one_letter_code
_entity_poly.pdbx_strand_id
1 'polypeptide(L)'
;MSAELWILVATALLAVVTIGAALVAVRAARRSSRIAPVPRERLAVPQTRELARLDPRSDIEPDSHVAPVVHQELEPRVVEGHLIVPPSQQQVVNTALGRPGVRLSILAHGLAHALRPESRDRITAMMRREYRRRRRERLQAGRRAVRAGRPTPPSEEWLGGS
;
A
#
# COMPACT_ATOMS: atom_id res chain seq x y z
N MET A 1 16.25 10.52 33.75
CA MET A 1 15.72 11.09 32.49
C MET A 1 14.88 12.30 32.85
N SER A 2 15.20 13.46 32.27
CA SER A 2 14.68 14.77 32.69
C SER A 2 13.19 14.95 32.37
N ALA A 3 12.47 15.72 33.19
CA ALA A 3 11.04 16.01 33.05
C ALA A 3 10.68 16.62 31.68
N GLU A 4 11.61 17.37 31.06
CA GLU A 4 11.46 17.90 29.70
C GLU A 4 11.21 16.81 28.67
N LEU A 5 11.88 15.65 28.81
CA LEU A 5 11.73 14.52 27.90
C LEU A 5 10.30 13.94 28.01
N TRP A 6 9.74 13.90 29.22
CA TRP A 6 8.36 13.48 29.44
C TRP A 6 7.33 14.46 28.88
N ILE A 7 7.57 15.77 29.03
CA ILE A 7 6.72 16.82 28.47
C ILE A 7 6.73 16.75 26.94
N LEU A 8 7.90 16.54 26.32
CA LEU A 8 8.02 16.37 24.88
C LEU A 8 7.28 15.13 24.37
N VAL A 9 7.41 13.99 25.07
CA VAL A 9 6.68 12.77 24.70
C VAL A 9 5.16 12.96 24.84
N ALA A 10 4.70 13.57 25.93
CA ALA A 10 3.28 13.80 26.17
C ALA A 10 2.66 14.75 25.11
N THR A 11 3.36 15.84 24.78
CA THR A 11 2.93 16.79 23.75
C THR A 11 2.94 16.17 22.35
N ALA A 12 3.95 15.36 22.03
CA ALA A 12 4.00 14.63 20.76
C ALA A 12 2.83 13.64 20.63
N LEU A 13 2.53 12.88 21.68
CA LEU A 13 1.39 11.96 21.68
C LEU A 13 0.06 12.72 21.50
N LEU A 14 -0.12 13.83 22.22
CA LEU A 14 -1.30 14.68 22.10
C LEU A 14 -1.45 15.24 20.67
N ALA A 15 -0.35 15.67 20.05
CA ALA A 15 -0.34 16.15 18.67
C ALA A 15 -0.76 15.04 17.69
N VAL A 16 -0.25 13.82 17.84
CA VAL A 16 -0.63 12.69 16.97
C VAL A 16 -2.11 12.34 17.11
N VAL A 17 -2.64 12.34 18.34
CA VAL A 17 -4.07 12.07 18.60
C VAL A 17 -4.96 13.16 18.00
N THR A 18 -4.62 14.43 18.19
CA THR A 18 -5.41 15.56 17.66
C THR A 18 -5.42 15.58 16.14
N ILE A 19 -4.27 15.35 15.49
CA ILE A 19 -4.17 15.24 14.03
C ILE A 19 -5.00 14.03 13.54
N GLY A 20 -4.88 12.89 14.22
CA GLY A 20 -5.65 11.69 13.89
C GLY A 20 -7.16 11.92 13.95
N ALA A 21 -7.64 12.55 15.03
CA ALA A 21 -9.05 12.91 15.19
C ALA A 21 -9.54 13.87 14.09
N ALA A 22 -8.74 14.90 13.78
CA ALA A 22 -9.07 15.86 12.72
C ALA A 22 -9.19 15.16 11.35
N LEU A 23 -8.26 14.26 11.00
CA LEU A 23 -8.31 13.50 9.75
C LEU A 23 -9.55 12.60 9.67
N VAL A 24 -9.93 11.94 10.77
CA VAL A 24 -11.15 11.12 10.83
C VAL A 24 -12.40 11.98 10.64
N ALA A 25 -12.48 13.13 11.31
CA ALA A 25 -13.61 14.06 11.19
C ALA A 25 -13.75 14.59 9.76
N VAL A 26 -12.65 15.04 9.13
CA VAL A 26 -12.64 15.50 7.73
C VAL A 26 -13.04 14.37 6.78
N ARG A 27 -12.57 13.15 7.03
CA ARG A 27 -12.91 12.00 6.18
C ARG A 27 -14.37 11.58 6.34
N ALA A 28 -14.92 11.67 7.56
CA ALA A 28 -16.33 11.44 7.82
C ALA A 28 -17.20 12.50 7.12
N ALA A 29 -16.86 13.77 7.27
CA ALA A 29 -17.53 14.88 6.59
C ALA A 29 -17.52 14.70 5.06
N ARG A 30 -16.35 14.41 4.47
CA ARG A 30 -16.23 14.14 3.02
C ARG A 30 -17.03 12.92 2.55
N ARG A 31 -17.21 11.91 3.39
CA ARG A 31 -18.07 10.75 3.06
C ARG A 31 -19.54 11.13 3.07
N SER A 32 -19.99 11.89 4.08
CA SER A 32 -21.37 12.34 4.19
C SER A 32 -21.76 13.35 3.11
N SER A 33 -20.86 14.27 2.74
CA SER A 33 -21.12 15.22 1.64
C SER A 33 -21.27 14.55 0.28
N ARG A 34 -20.71 13.35 0.07
CA ARG A 34 -20.93 12.57 -1.16
C ARG A 34 -22.31 11.90 -1.22
N ILE A 35 -23.03 11.84 -0.10
CA ILE A 35 -24.33 11.17 0.02
C ILE A 35 -25.48 12.19 0.02
N ALA A 36 -25.21 13.50 0.06
CA ALA A 36 -26.24 14.53 -0.03
C ALA A 36 -26.94 14.46 -1.41
N PRO A 37 -28.25 14.15 -1.48
CA PRO A 37 -28.99 14.17 -2.73
C PRO A 37 -29.23 15.63 -3.11
N VAL A 38 -28.65 16.07 -4.22
CA VAL A 38 -29.03 17.34 -4.86
C VAL A 38 -30.49 17.21 -5.30
N PRO A 39 -31.41 18.11 -4.90
CA PRO A 39 -32.75 18.16 -5.48
C PRO A 39 -32.63 18.49 -6.96
N ARG A 40 -32.76 17.48 -7.82
CA ARG A 40 -32.89 17.66 -9.27
C ARG A 40 -34.32 18.11 -9.55
N GLU A 41 -34.53 19.41 -9.47
CA GLU A 41 -35.65 20.03 -10.16
C GLU A 41 -35.28 20.21 -11.65
N ARG A 42 -36.28 19.91 -12.48
CA ARG A 42 -36.22 19.50 -13.87
C ARG A 42 -35.76 20.64 -14.79
N LEU A 43 -34.99 20.30 -15.83
CA LEU A 43 -35.33 20.62 -17.23
C LEU A 43 -34.70 19.56 -18.14
N ALA A 44 -35.53 19.03 -19.03
CA ALA A 44 -35.22 17.94 -19.95
C ALA A 44 -34.50 18.44 -21.20
N VAL A 45 -33.49 17.70 -21.66
CA VAL A 45 -33.10 17.60 -23.08
C VAL A 45 -32.64 16.16 -23.34
N PRO A 46 -33.24 15.43 -24.30
CA PRO A 46 -32.76 14.12 -24.73
C PRO A 46 -31.89 14.29 -25.98
N GLN A 47 -30.56 14.30 -25.87
CA GLN A 47 -29.68 14.22 -27.04
C GLN A 47 -28.44 13.37 -26.70
N THR A 48 -28.41 12.11 -27.11
CA THR A 48 -27.81 11.61 -28.36
C THR A 48 -26.41 11.08 -28.06
N ARG A 49 -26.26 9.75 -28.15
CA ARG A 49 -24.98 9.08 -28.34
C ARG A 49 -24.37 9.61 -29.63
N GLU A 50 -23.23 10.28 -29.57
CA GLU A 50 -22.27 10.24 -30.67
C GLU A 50 -20.85 10.55 -30.21
N LEU A 51 -19.92 9.80 -30.79
CA LEU A 51 -18.48 9.87 -30.58
C LEU A 51 -17.93 11.23 -31.06
N ALA A 52 -17.22 11.93 -30.18
CA ALA A 52 -16.11 12.80 -30.55
C ALA A 52 -15.18 12.88 -29.31
N ARG A 53 -14.13 12.06 -29.25
CA ARG A 53 -12.80 12.45 -29.71
C ARG A 53 -12.37 13.78 -29.10
N LEU A 54 -11.95 13.74 -27.85
CA LEU A 54 -10.99 14.67 -27.26
C LEU A 54 -10.22 13.87 -26.21
N ASP A 55 -9.00 13.48 -26.56
CA ASP A 55 -7.95 13.24 -25.58
C ASP A 55 -7.89 14.46 -24.65
N PRO A 56 -8.09 14.33 -23.33
CA PRO A 56 -7.34 15.15 -22.44
C PRO A 56 -6.00 14.45 -22.32
N ARG A 57 -5.06 14.90 -23.14
CA ARG A 57 -3.69 15.12 -22.73
C ARG A 57 -3.76 15.90 -21.41
N SER A 58 -4.00 15.20 -20.30
CA SER A 58 -3.93 15.77 -18.97
C SER A 58 -2.46 15.75 -18.64
N ASP A 59 -1.85 16.87 -19.00
CA ASP A 59 -0.57 17.38 -18.57
C ASP A 59 -0.24 16.84 -17.17
N ILE A 60 0.48 15.73 -17.17
CA ILE A 60 1.51 15.54 -16.18
C ILE A 60 2.50 16.63 -16.59
N GLU A 61 2.36 17.80 -15.98
CA GLU A 61 3.51 18.66 -15.72
C GLU A 61 4.11 18.05 -14.46
N PRO A 62 5.04 17.09 -14.57
CA PRO A 62 5.91 16.88 -13.46
C PRO A 62 6.81 18.11 -13.50
N ASP A 63 6.58 19.07 -12.62
CA ASP A 63 7.67 19.88 -12.06
C ASP A 63 8.54 19.00 -11.14
N SER A 64 8.73 17.74 -11.58
CA SER A 64 9.90 16.98 -11.31
C SER A 64 10.95 17.64 -12.17
N HIS A 65 11.86 18.35 -11.50
CA HIS A 65 13.26 18.19 -11.84
C HIS A 65 13.63 16.69 -11.75
N VAL A 66 13.08 15.85 -12.65
CA VAL A 66 13.80 14.70 -13.16
C VAL A 66 14.88 15.35 -13.99
N ALA A 67 15.96 15.74 -13.31
CA ALA A 67 17.24 15.82 -13.97
C ALA A 67 17.33 14.54 -14.82
N PRO A 68 17.58 14.63 -16.14
CA PRO A 68 17.72 13.45 -16.95
C PRO A 68 18.67 12.54 -16.18
N VAL A 69 18.21 11.34 -15.80
CA VAL A 69 19.12 10.29 -15.35
C VAL A 69 19.87 9.91 -16.62
N VAL A 70 20.82 10.75 -16.97
CA VAL A 70 21.87 10.42 -17.89
C VAL A 70 22.53 9.25 -17.19
N HIS A 71 22.31 8.06 -17.71
CA HIS A 71 23.20 6.93 -17.50
C HIS A 71 24.53 7.30 -18.15
N GLN A 72 25.19 8.33 -17.62
CA GLN A 72 26.60 8.57 -17.88
C GLN A 72 27.26 7.44 -17.12
N GLU A 73 27.74 6.45 -17.86
CA GLU A 73 28.86 5.66 -17.41
C GLU A 73 29.99 6.68 -17.18
N LEU A 74 30.04 7.24 -15.97
CA LEU A 74 31.04 8.23 -15.61
C LEU A 74 32.37 7.48 -15.61
N GLU A 75 33.18 7.70 -16.65
CA GLU A 75 34.52 7.18 -16.68
C GLU A 75 35.31 7.71 -15.48
N PRO A 76 36.10 6.86 -14.81
CA PRO A 76 36.85 7.25 -13.64
C PRO A 76 37.84 8.37 -14.01
N ARG A 77 37.66 9.54 -13.41
CA ARG A 77 38.48 10.73 -13.68
C ARG A 77 39.56 10.84 -12.61
N VAL A 78 40.81 10.97 -13.06
CA VAL A 78 41.93 11.31 -12.18
C VAL A 78 42.00 12.83 -12.09
N VAL A 79 41.80 13.38 -10.91
CA VAL A 79 41.95 14.81 -10.63
C VAL A 79 43.03 14.94 -9.56
N GLU A 80 44.06 15.74 -9.81
CA GLU A 80 45.12 16.05 -8.82
C GLU A 80 45.78 14.80 -8.21
N GLY A 81 46.06 13.78 -9.03
CA GLY A 81 46.71 12.53 -8.58
C GLY A 81 45.80 11.58 -7.77
N HIS A 82 44.52 11.91 -7.61
CA HIS A 82 43.53 11.07 -6.92
C HIS A 82 42.53 10.49 -7.94
N LEU A 83 42.34 9.16 -7.89
CA LEU A 83 41.38 8.46 -8.72
C LEU A 83 39.97 8.60 -8.11
N ILE A 84 39.12 9.41 -8.70
CA ILE A 84 37.72 9.56 -8.28
C ILE A 84 36.87 8.56 -9.06
N VAL A 85 36.49 7.47 -8.39
CA VAL A 85 35.59 6.46 -8.94
C VAL A 85 34.15 6.86 -8.58
N PRO A 86 33.20 6.89 -9.55
CA PRO A 86 31.81 7.16 -9.24
C PRO A 86 31.25 6.05 -8.32
N PRO A 87 30.45 6.42 -7.30
CA PRO A 87 29.89 5.43 -6.38
C PRO A 87 28.93 4.50 -7.13
N SER A 88 28.92 3.23 -6.73
CA SER A 88 27.99 2.26 -7.31
C SER A 88 26.54 2.63 -6.97
N GLN A 89 25.58 2.22 -7.80
CA GLN A 89 24.15 2.47 -7.51
C GLN A 89 23.73 1.95 -6.13
N GLN A 90 24.28 0.80 -5.71
CA GLN A 90 24.03 0.24 -4.38
C GLN A 90 24.56 1.13 -3.26
N GLN A 91 25.73 1.76 -3.42
CA GLN A 91 26.29 2.69 -2.44
C GLN A 91 25.45 3.97 -2.34
N VAL A 92 24.99 4.50 -3.48
CA VAL A 92 24.11 5.68 -3.51
C VAL A 92 22.78 5.37 -2.81
N VAL A 93 22.16 4.22 -3.14
CA VAL A 93 20.89 3.80 -2.53
C VAL A 93 21.05 3.57 -1.03
N ASN A 94 22.10 2.87 -0.58
CA ASN A 94 22.34 2.64 0.84
C ASN A 94 22.56 3.94 1.61
N THR A 95 23.27 4.89 1.02
CA THR A 95 23.51 6.21 1.62
C THR A 95 22.24 7.04 1.67
N ALA A 96 21.45 7.05 0.59
CA ALA A 96 20.18 7.76 0.52
C ALA A 96 19.16 7.19 1.52
N LEU A 97 19.04 5.86 1.58
CA LEU A 97 18.19 5.17 2.55
C LEU A 97 18.75 5.25 3.98
N GLY A 98 19.99 5.67 4.20
CA GLY A 98 20.51 5.96 5.54
C GLY A 98 19.82 7.17 6.19
N ARG A 99 19.28 8.09 5.37
CA ARG A 99 18.65 9.32 5.86
C ARG A 99 17.20 9.05 6.30
N PRO A 100 16.82 9.35 7.56
CA PRO A 100 15.47 9.07 8.05
C PRO A 100 14.38 9.82 7.27
N GLY A 101 14.67 11.05 6.82
CA GLY A 101 13.74 11.83 6.00
C GLY A 101 13.41 11.17 4.65
N VAL A 102 14.39 10.53 4.01
CA VAL A 102 14.19 9.81 2.73
C VAL A 102 13.34 8.55 2.94
N ARG A 103 13.56 7.83 4.05
CA ARG A 103 12.70 6.69 4.39
C ARG A 103 11.25 7.12 4.62
N LEU A 104 11.05 8.22 5.35
CA LEU A 104 9.72 8.74 5.65
C LEU A 104 9.01 9.23 4.38
N SER A 105 9.71 9.90 3.46
CA SER A 105 9.11 10.35 2.20
C SER A 105 8.69 9.19 1.31
N ILE A 106 9.52 8.14 1.20
CA ILE A 106 9.17 6.92 0.47
C ILE A 106 7.95 6.25 1.09
N LEU A 107 7.91 6.13 2.42
CA LEU A 107 6.76 5.55 3.13
C LEU A 107 5.50 6.38 2.94
N ALA A 108 5.58 7.70 3.09
CA ALA A 108 4.45 8.61 2.90
C ALA A 108 3.92 8.55 1.46
N HIS A 109 4.82 8.52 0.47
CA HIS A 109 4.46 8.38 -0.94
C HIS A 109 3.79 7.03 -1.21
N GLY A 110 4.37 5.93 -0.70
CA GLY A 110 3.79 4.60 -0.80
C GLY A 110 2.41 4.50 -0.15
N LEU A 111 2.21 5.13 1.01
CA LEU A 111 0.93 5.21 1.70
C LEU A 111 -0.09 6.01 0.89
N ALA A 112 0.30 7.17 0.36
CA ALA A 112 -0.55 7.99 -0.49
C ALA A 112 -0.99 7.23 -1.75
N HIS A 113 -0.06 6.50 -2.37
CA HIS A 113 -0.34 5.66 -3.53
C HIS A 113 -1.23 4.46 -3.19
N ALA A 114 -1.03 3.81 -2.04
CA ALA A 114 -1.87 2.70 -1.59
C ALA A 114 -3.29 3.15 -1.20
N LEU A 115 -3.43 4.39 -0.73
CA LEU A 115 -4.71 4.99 -0.37
C LEU A 115 -5.49 5.52 -1.59
N ARG A 116 -4.90 5.54 -2.78
CA ARG A 116 -5.64 5.84 -4.02
C ARG A 116 -6.79 4.84 -4.20
N PRO A 117 -7.97 5.31 -4.68
CA PRO A 117 -9.15 4.48 -4.80
C PRO A 117 -8.92 3.26 -5.71
N GLU A 118 -8.16 3.43 -6.80
CA GLU A 118 -7.85 2.35 -7.75
C GLU A 118 -7.00 1.25 -7.09
N SER A 119 -5.96 1.66 -6.34
CA SER A 119 -5.07 0.75 -5.61
C SER A 119 -5.79 0.01 -4.49
N ARG A 120 -6.68 0.71 -3.77
CA ARG A 120 -7.43 0.15 -2.64
C ARG A 120 -8.30 -1.02 -3.06
N ASP A 121 -9.01 -0.92 -4.18
CA ASP A 121 -9.91 -1.98 -4.64
C ASP A 121 -9.11 -3.22 -5.08
N ARG A 122 -7.99 -3.01 -5.77
CA ARG A 122 -7.07 -4.08 -6.17
C ARG A 122 -6.47 -4.81 -4.97
N ILE A 123 -5.95 -4.08 -3.99
CA ILE A 123 -5.38 -4.64 -2.76
C ILE A 123 -6.45 -5.39 -1.98
N THR A 124 -7.65 -4.80 -1.83
CA THR A 124 -8.76 -5.44 -1.12
C THR A 124 -9.22 -6.72 -1.82
N ALA A 125 -9.28 -6.72 -3.15
CA ALA A 125 -9.60 -7.91 -3.93
C ALA A 125 -8.56 -9.01 -3.74
N MET A 126 -7.27 -8.66 -3.77
CA MET A 126 -6.16 -9.60 -3.54
C MET A 126 -6.23 -10.18 -2.12
N MET A 127 -6.41 -9.33 -1.10
CA MET A 127 -6.54 -9.76 0.30
C MET A 127 -7.76 -10.65 0.53
N ARG A 128 -8.91 -10.35 -0.11
CA ARG A 128 -10.11 -11.20 -0.03
C ARG A 128 -9.88 -12.57 -0.63
N ARG A 129 -9.15 -12.66 -1.76
CA ARG A 129 -8.78 -13.94 -2.38
C ARG A 129 -7.89 -14.75 -1.46
N GLU A 130 -6.86 -14.12 -0.89
CA GLU A 130 -5.92 -14.76 0.03
C GLU A 130 -6.59 -15.22 1.32
N TYR A 131 -7.48 -14.39 1.89
CA TYR A 131 -8.28 -14.78 3.06
C TYR A 131 -9.16 -16.00 2.77
N ARG A 132 -9.87 -16.01 1.64
CA ARG A 132 -10.70 -17.16 1.23
C ARG A 132 -9.87 -18.41 1.00
N ARG A 133 -8.68 -18.27 0.42
CA ARG A 133 -7.72 -19.36 0.23
C ARG A 133 -7.31 -19.97 1.57
N ARG A 134 -6.79 -19.14 2.50
CA ARG A 134 -6.39 -19.59 3.85
C ARG A 134 -7.55 -20.20 4.64
N ARG A 135 -8.76 -19.66 4.49
CA ARG A 135 -9.97 -20.22 5.11
C ARG A 135 -10.24 -21.65 4.61
N ARG A 136 -10.14 -21.88 3.30
CA ARG A 136 -10.30 -23.21 2.70
C ARG A 136 -9.20 -24.17 3.16
N GLU A 137 -7.95 -23.71 3.19
CA GLU A 137 -6.81 -24.50 3.67
C GLU A 137 -7.01 -24.97 5.11
N ARG A 138 -7.47 -24.08 6.02
CA ARG A 138 -7.80 -24.46 7.41
C ARG A 138 -8.93 -25.48 7.50
N LEU A 139 -9.98 -25.32 6.70
CA LEU A 139 -11.09 -26.28 6.67
C LEU A 139 -10.63 -27.64 6.13
N GLN A 140 -9.78 -27.66 5.11
CA GLN A 140 -9.20 -28.88 4.57
C GLN A 140 -8.26 -29.55 5.57
N ALA A 141 -7.42 -28.77 6.26
CA ALA A 141 -6.55 -29.26 7.32
C ALA A 141 -7.36 -29.89 8.46
N GLY A 142 -8.43 -29.24 8.92
CA GLY A 142 -9.35 -29.80 9.92
C GLY A 142 -10.01 -31.10 9.45
N ARG A 143 -10.47 -31.17 8.20
CA ARG A 143 -11.04 -32.40 7.61
C ARG A 143 -10.01 -33.53 7.46
N ARG A 144 -8.73 -33.20 7.26
CA ARG A 144 -7.64 -34.18 7.24
C ARG A 144 -7.31 -34.66 8.64
N ALA A 145 -7.26 -33.77 9.63
CA ALA A 145 -7.05 -34.12 11.04
C ALA A 145 -8.16 -35.04 11.58
N VAL A 146 -9.43 -34.74 11.29
CA VAL A 146 -10.57 -35.60 11.70
C VAL A 146 -10.49 -36.98 11.05
N ARG A 147 -10.04 -37.07 9.79
CA ARG A 147 -9.84 -38.37 9.12
C ARG A 147 -8.66 -39.14 9.69
N ALA A 148 -7.56 -38.46 10.00
CA ALA A 148 -6.38 -39.07 10.61
C ALA A 148 -6.64 -39.55 12.05
N GLY A 149 -7.53 -38.87 12.78
CA GLY A 149 -7.92 -39.26 14.15
C GLY A 149 -9.04 -40.30 14.23
N ARG A 150 -9.55 -40.81 13.09
CA ARG A 150 -10.58 -41.85 13.10
C ARG A 150 -9.88 -43.21 13.14
N PRO A 151 -9.93 -43.97 14.25
CA PRO A 151 -9.32 -45.29 14.29
C PRO A 151 -10.03 -46.18 13.26
N THR A 152 -9.25 -46.74 12.34
CA THR A 152 -9.71 -47.85 11.49
C THR A 152 -10.05 -49.00 12.43
N PRO A 153 -11.29 -49.52 12.45
CA PRO A 153 -11.60 -50.69 13.26
C PRO A 153 -10.71 -51.85 12.79
N PRO A 154 -10.11 -52.64 13.71
CA PRO A 154 -9.24 -53.74 13.35
C PRO A 154 -10.04 -54.74 12.51
N SER A 155 -9.62 -54.91 11.25
CA SER A 155 -10.23 -55.84 10.30
C SER A 155 -9.84 -57.30 10.53
N GLU A 156 -9.41 -57.67 11.73
CA GLU A 156 -8.87 -59.01 12.04
C GLU A 156 -9.94 -60.02 12.50
N GLU A 157 -11.19 -59.63 12.67
CA GLU A 157 -12.25 -60.55 13.15
C GLU A 157 -12.91 -61.38 12.03
N TRP A 158 -12.64 -61.10 10.75
CA TRP A 158 -13.31 -61.78 9.62
C TRP A 158 -12.56 -62.98 9.02
N LEU A 159 -11.39 -63.36 9.54
CA LEU A 159 -10.56 -64.45 8.98
C LEU A 159 -10.18 -65.57 9.97
N GLY A 160 -10.82 -65.67 11.13
CA GLY A 160 -10.51 -66.73 12.08
C GLY A 160 -11.69 -67.11 12.95
N GLY A 161 -12.46 -68.12 12.53
CA GLY A 161 -13.53 -68.69 13.34
C GLY A 161 -14.10 -69.96 12.72
N SER A 162 -13.53 -71.08 13.15
CA SER A 162 -13.86 -72.51 12.91
C SER A 162 -13.68 -73.07 11.50
#